data_AF-A0A378F3G9-F1
#
_entry.id   AF-A0A378F3G9-F1
#
_cell.length_a   1.000
_cell.length_b   1.000
_cell.length_c   1.000
_cell.angle_alpha   90.00
_cell.angle_beta   90.00
_cell.angle_gamma   90.00
#
_symmetry.space_group_name_H-M   'P 1'
#
loop_
_entity.id
_entity.type
_entity.pdbx_description
1 polymer ?
#
loop_
_entity_poly.entity_id
_entity_poly.type
_entity_poly.pdbx_seq_one_letter_code
_entity_poly.pdbx_strand_id
1 'polypeptide(L)'
;MEWQRQRSERTLTPPLRCYWQGTELAWQAFRAQMTLTVAQMTLPSRPDAWRGEASLAEIAHALAEADPHDTVLIAGCQVVVAQTGAVQPAGESAVLWLAGRDGPVHLTRGEIYCAEKGEALTAVAARVLEQNELSGPPEACALFFQPGLEALAHSGWDINLYRQDACWGDIGEMEGLTVLSLAAIYAAHYQQPCGWLARDPLNTLAIGIVKPDGQRQ
;
A
#
# COMPACT_ATOMS: atom_id res chain seq x y z
N MET A 1 7.17 -20.14 7.65
CA MET A 1 6.92 -19.08 6.65
C MET A 1 8.07 -18.08 6.70
N GLU A 2 8.63 -17.67 5.56
CA GLU A 2 9.76 -16.74 5.49
C GLU A 2 9.46 -15.39 6.17
N TRP A 3 8.19 -14.98 6.16
CA TRP A 3 7.65 -13.83 6.89
C TRP A 3 7.90 -13.85 8.42
N GLN A 4 7.78 -15.00 9.08
CA GLN A 4 8.12 -15.12 10.50
C GLN A 4 9.63 -15.04 10.72
N ARG A 5 10.42 -15.63 9.81
CA ARG A 5 11.89 -15.62 9.86
C ARG A 5 12.48 -14.23 9.62
N GLN A 6 11.78 -13.35 8.91
CA GLN A 6 12.17 -11.94 8.76
C GLN A 6 11.95 -11.11 10.04
N ARG A 7 11.18 -11.60 11.02
CA ARG A 7 10.75 -10.84 12.21
C ARG A 7 11.14 -11.49 13.53
N SER A 8 12.19 -12.32 13.52
CA SER A 8 12.67 -13.30 14.53
C SER A 8 12.59 -12.98 16.03
N GLU A 9 12.15 -11.79 16.45
CA GLU A 9 12.11 -11.35 17.85
C GLU A 9 10.71 -10.90 18.33
N ARG A 10 9.71 -10.73 17.45
CA ARG A 10 8.35 -10.31 17.86
C ARG A 10 7.36 -11.48 17.78
N THR A 11 6.82 -11.86 18.94
CA THR A 11 5.63 -12.71 19.02
C THR A 11 4.48 -12.00 18.31
N LEU A 12 3.93 -12.64 17.29
CA LEU A 12 2.78 -12.12 16.55
C LEU A 12 1.53 -12.27 17.42
N THR A 13 0.91 -11.15 17.75
CA THR A 13 -0.39 -11.11 18.44
C THR A 13 -1.53 -11.09 17.42
N PRO A 14 -2.74 -11.51 17.81
CA PRO A 14 -3.93 -11.30 16.99
C PRO A 14 -4.08 -9.81 16.63
N PRO A 15 -4.31 -9.47 15.36
CA PRO A 15 -4.47 -8.08 14.95
C PRO A 15 -5.83 -7.54 15.39
N LEU A 16 -5.91 -6.23 15.65
CA LEU A 16 -7.16 -5.53 15.97
C LEU A 16 -8.18 -5.62 14.85
N ARG A 17 -7.70 -5.52 13.61
CA ARG A 17 -8.49 -5.55 12.38
C ARG A 17 -7.71 -6.24 11.26
N CYS A 18 -8.44 -6.70 10.26
CA CYS A 18 -7.87 -7.34 9.08
C CYS A 18 -8.49 -6.71 7.82
N TYR A 19 -7.66 -6.11 6.97
CA TYR A 19 -8.07 -5.63 5.65
C TYR A 19 -7.58 -6.59 4.58
N TRP A 20 -8.45 -6.90 3.61
CA TRP A 20 -8.19 -7.86 2.55
C TRP A 20 -8.50 -7.32 1.16
N GLN A 21 -7.59 -7.54 0.21
CA GLN A 21 -7.81 -7.40 -1.23
C GLN A 21 -7.69 -8.76 -1.92
N GLY A 22 -8.79 -9.23 -2.51
CA GLY A 22 -8.84 -10.51 -3.20
C GLY A 22 -10.14 -11.25 -2.92
N THR A 23 -10.22 -12.51 -3.35
CA THR A 23 -11.45 -13.31 -3.20
C THR A 23 -11.65 -13.77 -1.76
N GLU A 24 -12.92 -14.02 -1.39
CA GLU A 24 -13.29 -14.65 -0.12
C GLU A 24 -12.64 -16.03 0.04
N LEU A 25 -12.57 -16.81 -1.05
CA LEU A 25 -11.93 -18.14 -1.03
C LEU A 25 -10.44 -18.04 -0.68
N ALA A 26 -9.73 -17.06 -1.25
CA ALA A 26 -8.33 -16.82 -0.94
C ALA A 26 -8.13 -16.34 0.51
N TRP A 27 -9.04 -15.51 1.05
CA TRP A 27 -9.02 -15.16 2.47
C TRP A 27 -9.17 -16.39 3.36
N GLN A 28 -10.12 -17.29 3.08
CA GLN A 28 -10.31 -18.50 3.89
C GLN A 28 -9.08 -19.41 3.86
N ALA A 29 -8.44 -19.55 2.70
CA ALA A 29 -7.19 -20.30 2.57
C ALA A 29 -6.05 -19.64 3.36
N PHE A 30 -5.88 -18.32 3.23
CA PHE A 30 -4.89 -17.55 3.98
C PHE A 30 -5.11 -17.68 5.50
N ARG A 31 -6.34 -17.53 5.97
CA ARG A 31 -6.73 -17.68 7.37
C ARG A 31 -6.40 -19.08 7.90
N ALA A 32 -6.76 -20.13 7.17
CA ALA A 32 -6.44 -21.50 7.56
C ALA A 32 -4.92 -21.70 7.69
N GLN A 33 -4.14 -21.21 6.73
CA GLN A 33 -2.68 -21.31 6.77
C GLN A 33 -2.07 -20.52 7.93
N MET A 34 -2.57 -19.33 8.23
CA MET A 34 -2.11 -18.51 9.35
C MET A 34 -2.35 -19.19 10.70
N THR A 35 -3.53 -19.77 10.91
CA THR A 35 -3.84 -20.54 12.13
C THR A 35 -2.92 -21.74 12.32
N LEU A 36 -2.56 -22.42 11.23
CA LEU A 36 -1.64 -23.57 11.28
C LEU A 36 -0.19 -23.17 11.53
N THR A 37 0.22 -22.00 11.05
CA THR A 37 1.64 -21.60 11.02
C THR A 37 2.04 -20.68 12.17
N VAL A 38 1.10 -19.90 12.71
CA VAL A 38 1.34 -18.92 13.76
C VAL A 38 0.54 -19.34 14.99
N ALA A 39 1.25 -19.83 16.01
CA ALA A 39 0.62 -20.22 17.27
C ALA A 39 -0.16 -19.04 17.86
N GLN A 40 -1.39 -19.30 18.32
CA GLN A 40 -2.30 -18.31 18.93
C GLN A 40 -2.80 -17.19 17.98
N MET A 41 -2.52 -17.28 16.67
CA MET A 41 -3.11 -16.35 15.70
C MET A 41 -4.59 -16.67 15.50
N THR A 42 -5.44 -15.66 15.72
CA THR A 42 -6.88 -15.73 15.45
C THR A 42 -7.26 -14.62 14.48
N LEU A 43 -7.58 -15.01 13.24
CA LEU A 43 -8.10 -14.09 12.23
C LEU A 43 -9.64 -14.20 12.15
N PRO A 44 -10.35 -13.09 11.88
CA PRO A 44 -11.79 -13.08 11.82
C PRO A 44 -12.30 -13.97 10.67
N SER A 45 -13.53 -14.44 10.80
CA SER A 45 -14.16 -15.25 9.74
C SER A 45 -14.28 -14.48 8.42
N ARG A 46 -14.47 -13.15 8.49
CA ARG A 46 -14.48 -12.23 7.36
C ARG A 46 -13.56 -11.04 7.64
N PRO A 47 -12.75 -10.60 6.67
CA PRO A 47 -11.97 -9.38 6.79
C PRO A 47 -12.81 -8.17 6.37
N ASP A 48 -12.33 -6.97 6.71
CA ASP A 48 -12.78 -5.75 6.07
C ASP A 48 -12.22 -5.69 4.63
N ALA A 49 -13.04 -5.25 3.68
CA ALA A 49 -12.55 -5.05 2.31
C ALA A 49 -11.56 -3.88 2.27
N TRP A 50 -10.47 -4.04 1.51
CA TRP A 50 -9.57 -2.95 1.19
C TRP A 50 -10.27 -1.91 0.29
N ARG A 51 -10.20 -0.63 0.67
CA ARG A 51 -10.88 0.49 0.00
C ARG A 51 -9.91 1.64 -0.30
N GLY A 52 -8.64 1.33 -0.52
CA GLY A 52 -7.60 2.34 -0.78
C GLY A 52 -7.42 3.28 0.41
N GLU A 53 -7.44 4.58 0.14
CA GLU A 53 -7.13 5.57 1.18
C GLU A 53 -8.16 5.60 2.32
N ALA A 54 -9.41 5.23 2.06
CA ALA A 54 -10.40 5.09 3.13
C ALA A 54 -10.00 4.04 4.19
N SER A 55 -9.42 2.92 3.75
CA SER A 55 -8.90 1.89 4.67
C SER A 55 -7.68 2.42 5.42
N LEU A 56 -6.77 3.14 4.77
CA LEU A 56 -5.60 3.73 5.42
C LEU A 56 -5.99 4.74 6.50
N ALA A 57 -6.96 5.61 6.24
CA ALA A 57 -7.48 6.56 7.21
C ALA A 57 -8.10 5.85 8.43
N GLU A 58 -8.87 4.78 8.21
CA GLU A 58 -9.44 3.96 9.30
C GLU A 58 -8.35 3.27 10.12
N ILE A 59 -7.32 2.73 9.46
CA ILE A 59 -6.17 2.09 10.11
C ILE A 59 -5.42 3.11 11.00
N ALA A 60 -5.13 4.30 10.46
CA ALA A 60 -4.44 5.35 11.20
C ALA A 60 -5.23 5.79 12.44
N HIS A 61 -6.55 5.95 12.31
CA HIS A 61 -7.43 6.27 13.43
C HIS A 61 -7.45 5.15 14.48
N ALA A 62 -7.61 3.89 14.06
CA ALA A 62 -7.62 2.74 14.97
C ALA A 62 -6.30 2.60 15.74
N LEU A 63 -5.16 2.80 15.07
CA LEU A 63 -3.84 2.70 15.71
C LEU A 63 -3.53 3.88 16.63
N ALA A 64 -4.12 5.06 16.41
CA ALA A 64 -3.95 6.21 17.30
C ALA A 64 -4.55 5.98 18.69
N GLU A 65 -5.62 5.20 18.78
CA GLU A 65 -6.33 4.87 20.03
C GLU A 65 -5.88 3.54 20.66
N ALA A 66 -5.08 2.76 19.93
CA ALA A 66 -4.67 1.41 20.32
C ALA A 66 -3.44 1.37 21.24
N ASP A 67 -3.24 0.20 21.87
CA ASP A 67 -2.04 -0.08 22.65
C ASP A 67 -0.79 -0.09 21.74
N PRO A 68 0.41 0.26 22.24
CA PRO A 68 1.63 0.32 21.43
C PRO A 68 2.01 -0.97 20.69
N HIS A 69 1.53 -2.11 21.19
CA HIS A 69 1.80 -3.44 20.62
C HIS A 69 0.69 -3.95 19.71
N ASP A 70 -0.42 -3.21 19.62
CA ASP A 70 -1.50 -3.56 18.74
C ASP A 70 -1.12 -3.33 17.29
N THR A 71 -1.62 -4.22 16.44
CA THR A 71 -1.36 -4.18 15.00
C THR A 71 -2.65 -4.36 14.22
N VAL A 72 -2.64 -3.84 13.00
CA VAL A 72 -3.66 -4.12 11.99
C VAL A 72 -3.02 -4.94 10.88
N LEU A 73 -3.69 -6.02 10.47
CA LEU A 73 -3.27 -6.87 9.38
C LEU A 73 -3.81 -6.32 8.05
N ILE A 74 -2.91 -6.16 7.09
CA ILE A 74 -3.27 -5.79 5.71
C ILE A 74 -2.67 -6.86 4.82
N ALA A 75 -3.53 -7.55 4.06
CA ALA A 75 -3.07 -8.60 3.16
C ALA A 75 -3.90 -8.60 1.88
N GLY A 76 -3.34 -9.19 0.83
CA GLY A 76 -4.07 -9.37 -0.41
C GLY A 76 -3.37 -10.35 -1.32
N CYS A 77 -4.14 -10.95 -2.21
CA CYS A 77 -3.60 -11.85 -3.22
C CYS A 77 -4.54 -11.88 -4.43
N GLN A 78 -3.96 -11.68 -5.61
CA GLN A 78 -4.65 -11.75 -6.88
C GLN A 78 -3.78 -12.43 -7.93
N VAL A 79 -4.42 -13.29 -8.71
CA VAL A 79 -3.86 -13.92 -9.90
C VAL A 79 -4.81 -13.64 -11.05
N VAL A 80 -4.32 -12.98 -12.09
CA VAL A 80 -5.06 -12.76 -13.34
C VAL A 80 -4.57 -13.76 -14.36
N VAL A 81 -5.48 -14.56 -14.89
CA VAL A 81 -5.15 -15.57 -15.90
C VAL A 81 -4.96 -14.94 -17.27
N ALA A 82 -4.08 -15.54 -18.09
CA ALA A 82 -3.85 -15.06 -19.45
C ALA A 82 -5.12 -15.17 -20.29
N GLN A 83 -5.43 -14.10 -21.03
CA GLN A 83 -6.56 -14.03 -21.93
C GLN A 83 -6.09 -13.68 -23.34
N THR A 84 -6.62 -14.37 -24.34
CA THR A 84 -6.31 -14.08 -25.74
C THR A 84 -6.77 -12.67 -26.09
N GLY A 85 -5.84 -11.85 -26.60
CA GLY A 85 -6.11 -10.46 -26.99
C GLY A 85 -6.03 -9.44 -25.85
N ALA A 86 -5.63 -9.84 -24.64
CA ALA A 86 -5.35 -8.89 -23.57
C ALA A 86 -4.18 -7.96 -23.92
N VAL A 87 -4.29 -6.69 -23.51
CA VAL A 87 -3.27 -5.65 -23.75
C VAL A 87 -2.02 -5.90 -22.91
N GLN A 88 -2.20 -6.40 -21.70
CA GLN A 88 -1.13 -6.72 -20.77
C GLN A 88 -1.03 -8.25 -20.58
N PRO A 89 0.17 -8.79 -20.30
CA PRO A 89 0.31 -10.18 -19.91
C PRO A 89 -0.39 -10.45 -18.58
N ALA A 90 -0.72 -11.72 -18.33
CA ALA A 90 -1.17 -12.20 -17.03
C ALA A 90 -0.19 -11.79 -15.92
N GLY A 91 -0.73 -11.44 -14.76
CA GLY A 91 0.04 -11.03 -13.59
C GLY A 91 -0.44 -11.67 -12.31
N GLU A 92 0.45 -11.68 -11.33
CA GLU A 92 0.14 -12.08 -9.96
C GLU A 92 0.76 -11.09 -8.98
N SER A 93 0.03 -10.78 -7.92
CA SER A 93 0.55 -9.97 -6.81
C SER A 93 -0.04 -10.47 -5.50
N ALA A 94 0.81 -10.51 -4.48
CA ALA A 94 0.41 -10.81 -3.11
C ALA A 94 1.17 -9.89 -2.15
N VAL A 95 0.47 -9.43 -1.12
CA VAL A 95 1.04 -8.58 -0.07
C VAL A 95 0.65 -9.09 1.31
N LEU A 96 1.51 -8.85 2.29
CA LEU A 96 1.26 -9.17 3.69
C LEU A 96 2.03 -8.21 4.60
N TRP A 97 1.32 -7.29 5.24
CA TRP A 97 1.90 -6.33 6.17
C TRP A 97 1.20 -6.35 7.52
N LEU A 98 1.93 -5.89 8.54
CA LEU A 98 1.35 -5.50 9.81
C LEU A 98 1.63 -4.02 10.01
N ALA A 99 0.57 -3.23 10.07
CA ALA A 99 0.64 -1.83 10.48
C ALA A 99 0.57 -1.76 12.01
N GLY A 100 1.43 -0.97 12.61
CA GLY A 100 1.45 -0.68 14.04
C GLY A 100 1.93 0.74 14.25
N ARG A 101 1.92 1.21 15.50
CA ARG A 101 2.41 2.56 15.83
C ARG A 101 3.92 2.72 15.57
N ASP A 102 4.66 1.64 15.80
CA ASP A 102 6.10 1.60 15.62
C ASP A 102 6.46 0.58 14.53
N GLY A 103 6.96 1.09 13.40
CA GLY A 103 7.42 0.31 12.26
C GLY A 103 8.67 0.95 11.64
N PRO A 104 9.38 0.25 10.74
CA PRO A 104 10.60 0.78 10.11
C PRO A 104 10.35 1.94 9.13
N VAL A 105 9.07 2.20 8.82
CA VAL A 105 8.60 3.27 7.95
C VAL A 105 7.27 3.81 8.47
N HIS A 106 7.00 5.06 8.15
CA HIS A 106 5.72 5.72 8.38
C HIS A 106 5.03 5.99 7.05
N LEU A 107 3.80 5.52 6.93
CA LEU A 107 2.91 5.87 5.83
C LEU A 107 2.09 7.08 6.27
N THR A 108 2.27 8.22 5.60
CA THR A 108 1.41 9.38 5.85
C THR A 108 0.08 9.21 5.14
N ARG A 109 -0.97 9.85 5.66
CA ARG A 109 -2.27 9.96 4.99
C ARG A 109 -2.06 10.39 3.53
N GLY A 110 -2.71 9.70 2.60
CA GLY A 110 -2.68 10.08 1.19
C GLY A 110 -3.62 11.24 0.90
N GLU A 111 -3.46 11.85 -0.27
CA GLU A 111 -4.43 12.75 -0.86
C GLU A 111 -5.15 12.07 -2.02
N ILE A 112 -6.44 12.34 -2.11
CA ILE A 112 -7.34 11.74 -3.09
C ILE A 112 -7.55 12.71 -4.25
N TYR A 113 -7.47 12.19 -5.47
CA TYR A 113 -7.81 12.92 -6.69
C TYR A 113 -9.05 12.32 -7.35
N CYS A 114 -9.98 13.20 -7.75
CA CYS A 114 -11.15 12.85 -8.54
C CYS A 114 -11.18 13.71 -9.80
N ALA A 115 -11.01 13.10 -10.98
CA ALA A 115 -11.01 13.82 -12.26
C ALA A 115 -12.32 14.60 -12.50
N GLU A 116 -13.44 14.10 -12.00
CA GLU A 116 -14.76 14.71 -12.17
C GLU A 116 -14.99 15.94 -11.27
N LYS A 117 -14.21 16.11 -10.21
CA LYS A 117 -14.37 17.23 -9.26
C LYS A 117 -13.68 18.52 -9.73
N GLY A 118 -12.97 18.48 -10.87
CA GLY A 118 -12.36 19.65 -11.50
C GLY A 118 -11.13 20.22 -10.78
N GLU A 119 -10.67 19.59 -9.70
CA GLU A 119 -9.41 19.95 -9.06
C GLU A 119 -8.22 19.50 -9.91
N ALA A 120 -7.17 20.31 -9.99
CA ALA A 120 -5.95 19.95 -10.71
C ALA A 120 -5.13 18.92 -9.93
N LEU A 121 -4.69 17.84 -10.59
CA LEU A 121 -3.84 16.81 -9.98
C LEU A 121 -2.54 17.39 -9.38
N THR A 122 -2.00 18.46 -9.97
CA THR A 122 -0.83 19.18 -9.45
C THR A 122 -1.10 19.87 -8.11
N ALA A 123 -2.32 20.36 -7.88
CA ALA A 123 -2.71 20.94 -6.59
C ALA A 123 -2.84 19.86 -5.50
N VAL A 124 -3.37 18.68 -5.85
CA VAL A 124 -3.40 17.50 -4.97
C VAL A 124 -1.98 17.10 -4.58
N ALA A 125 -1.09 16.98 -5.56
CA ALA A 125 0.31 16.65 -5.31
C ALA A 125 1.04 17.69 -4.45
N ALA A 126 0.76 18.98 -4.65
CA ALA A 126 1.33 20.04 -3.80
C ALA A 126 0.91 19.90 -2.34
N ARG A 127 -0.35 19.54 -2.06
CA ARG A 127 -0.81 19.27 -0.69
C ARG A 127 -0.10 18.07 -0.06
N VAL A 128 0.15 17.01 -0.83
CA VAL A 128 0.94 15.86 -0.34
C VAL A 128 2.32 16.31 0.13
N LEU A 129 2.99 17.20 -0.61
CA LEU A 129 4.29 17.74 -0.22
C LEU A 129 4.20 18.61 1.03
N GLU A 130 3.19 19.49 1.11
CA GLU A 130 2.96 20.37 2.26
C GLU A 130 2.70 19.56 3.53
N GLN A 131 1.80 18.57 3.48
CA GLN A 131 1.51 17.65 4.59
C GLN A 131 2.73 16.86 5.05
N ASN A 132 3.68 16.65 4.14
CA ASN A 132 4.92 15.94 4.41
C ASN A 132 6.10 16.85 4.69
N GLU A 133 5.90 18.18 4.74
CA GLU A 133 6.97 19.16 4.97
C GLU A 133 8.14 19.01 3.98
N LEU A 134 7.85 18.63 2.74
CA LEU A 134 8.86 18.48 1.68
C LEU A 134 8.85 19.68 0.74
N SER A 135 10.05 20.15 0.40
CA SER A 135 10.23 21.24 -0.58
C SER A 135 10.03 20.80 -2.03
N GLY A 136 9.98 19.49 -2.28
CA GLY A 136 9.83 18.89 -3.59
C GLY A 136 9.47 17.40 -3.49
N PRO A 137 9.05 16.79 -4.61
CA PRO A 137 8.72 15.38 -4.64
C PRO A 137 9.92 14.49 -4.28
N PRO A 138 9.67 13.32 -3.67
CA PRO A 138 10.71 12.30 -3.50
C PRO A 138 11.31 11.89 -4.86
N GLU A 139 12.58 11.51 -4.86
CA GLU A 139 13.27 11.01 -6.07
C GLU A 139 12.59 9.76 -6.62
N ALA A 140 12.17 8.86 -5.73
CA ALA A 140 11.46 7.64 -6.09
C ALA A 140 9.95 7.76 -5.88
N CYS A 141 9.18 7.31 -6.87
CA CYS A 141 7.72 7.23 -6.78
C CYS A 141 7.22 5.90 -7.37
N ALA A 142 6.75 4.97 -6.54
CA ALA A 142 6.20 3.71 -7.04
C ALA A 142 4.80 3.93 -7.65
N LEU A 143 4.62 3.55 -8.92
CA LEU A 143 3.35 3.72 -9.62
C LEU A 143 3.14 2.71 -10.76
N PHE A 144 1.88 2.53 -11.16
CA PHE A 144 1.50 1.98 -12.46
C PHE A 144 1.09 3.11 -13.40
N PHE A 145 1.11 2.87 -14.70
CA PHE A 145 0.60 3.81 -15.68
C PHE A 145 -0.88 4.10 -15.42
N GLN A 146 -1.23 5.38 -15.36
CA GLN A 146 -2.61 5.84 -15.35
C GLN A 146 -2.75 7.00 -16.35
N PRO A 147 -3.87 7.10 -17.07
CA PRO A 147 -4.13 8.25 -17.92
C PRO A 147 -4.13 9.56 -17.10
N GLY A 148 -3.48 10.61 -17.61
CA GLY A 148 -3.51 11.94 -17.01
C GLY A 148 -2.37 12.23 -16.01
N LEU A 149 -1.46 11.28 -15.77
CA LEU A 149 -0.29 11.50 -14.93
C LEU A 149 0.74 12.45 -15.54
N GLU A 150 0.66 12.71 -16.84
CA GLU A 150 1.55 13.66 -17.54
C GLU A 150 1.48 15.07 -16.94
N ALA A 151 0.36 15.41 -16.29
CA ALA A 151 0.20 16.65 -15.54
C ALA A 151 1.22 16.77 -14.38
N LEU A 152 1.63 15.65 -13.76
CA LEU A 152 2.57 15.63 -12.64
C LEU A 152 4.03 15.81 -13.05
N ALA A 153 4.39 15.47 -14.30
CA ALA A 153 5.76 15.63 -14.80
C ALA A 153 6.25 17.09 -14.69
N HIS A 154 5.34 18.05 -14.90
CA HIS A 154 5.63 19.49 -14.77
C HIS A 154 5.74 19.96 -13.32
N SER A 155 5.38 19.12 -12.34
CA SER A 155 5.48 19.38 -10.90
C SER A 155 6.69 18.69 -10.26
N GLY A 156 7.60 18.15 -11.07
CA GLY A 156 8.85 17.50 -10.62
C GLY A 156 8.72 16.04 -10.19
N TRP A 157 7.51 15.47 -10.19
CA TRP A 157 7.31 14.06 -9.88
C TRP A 157 7.80 13.18 -11.03
N ASP A 158 8.69 12.23 -10.74
CA ASP A 158 9.09 11.24 -11.73
C ASP A 158 8.02 10.13 -11.86
N ILE A 159 7.32 10.15 -12.99
CA ILE A 159 6.26 9.19 -13.33
C ILE A 159 6.74 8.04 -14.24
N ASN A 160 8.03 8.00 -14.58
CA ASN A 160 8.57 7.08 -15.58
C ASN A 160 9.57 6.08 -14.99
N LEU A 161 10.52 6.54 -14.19
CA LEU A 161 11.66 5.72 -13.75
C LEU A 161 11.25 4.54 -12.87
N TYR A 162 10.27 4.77 -11.99
CA TYR A 162 9.81 3.80 -11.00
C TYR A 162 8.45 3.17 -11.37
N ARG A 163 8.10 3.22 -12.66
CA ARG A 163 6.88 2.65 -13.20
C ARG A 163 6.93 1.11 -13.20
N GLN A 164 5.85 0.47 -12.75
CA GLN A 164 5.81 -0.96 -12.43
C GLN A 164 5.18 -1.83 -13.52
N ASP A 165 4.52 -1.26 -14.53
CA ASP A 165 3.76 -2.01 -15.56
C ASP A 165 4.52 -3.18 -16.19
N ALA A 166 5.80 -2.96 -16.51
CA ALA A 166 6.65 -3.97 -17.15
C ALA A 166 7.05 -5.12 -16.23
N CYS A 167 6.91 -4.95 -14.91
CA CYS A 167 7.37 -5.92 -13.91
C CYS A 167 6.26 -6.89 -13.47
N TRP A 168 4.99 -6.48 -13.55
CA TRP A 168 3.89 -7.22 -12.90
C TRP A 168 2.82 -7.74 -13.86
N GLY A 169 2.69 -7.19 -15.08
CA GLY A 169 1.55 -7.47 -15.94
C GLY A 169 0.23 -6.95 -15.36
N ASP A 170 -0.89 -7.56 -15.73
CA ASP A 170 -2.19 -7.26 -15.14
C ASP A 170 -2.35 -7.97 -13.79
N ILE A 171 -2.34 -7.19 -12.72
CA ILE A 171 -2.57 -7.66 -11.34
C ILE A 171 -3.96 -7.24 -10.80
N GLY A 172 -4.81 -6.73 -11.68
CA GLY A 172 -6.12 -6.18 -11.39
C GLY A 172 -6.13 -5.13 -10.28
N GLU A 173 -6.86 -5.40 -9.20
CA GLU A 173 -7.08 -4.42 -8.11
C GLU A 173 -5.93 -4.36 -7.10
N MET A 174 -4.89 -5.17 -7.27
CA MET A 174 -3.72 -5.20 -6.38
C MET A 174 -2.75 -4.03 -6.58
N GLU A 175 -2.93 -3.17 -7.59
CA GLU A 175 -2.01 -2.07 -7.88
C GLU A 175 -1.72 -1.20 -6.65
N GLY A 176 -2.75 -0.75 -5.94
CA GLY A 176 -2.61 0.13 -4.78
C GLY A 176 -1.77 -0.49 -3.67
N LEU A 177 -2.07 -1.73 -3.29
CA LEU A 177 -1.28 -2.44 -2.29
C LEU A 177 0.15 -2.74 -2.78
N THR A 178 0.31 -3.04 -4.07
CA THR A 178 1.63 -3.33 -4.66
C THR A 178 2.54 -2.10 -4.57
N VAL A 179 2.08 -0.93 -5.02
CA VAL A 179 2.93 0.28 -5.00
C VAL A 179 3.18 0.78 -3.59
N LEU A 180 2.22 0.66 -2.68
CA LEU A 180 2.42 0.96 -1.26
C LEU A 180 3.49 0.05 -0.65
N SER A 181 3.49 -1.25 -0.97
CA SER A 181 4.56 -2.18 -0.54
C SER A 181 5.92 -1.73 -1.06
N LEU A 182 5.99 -1.41 -2.36
CA LEU A 182 7.25 -1.05 -3.01
C LEU A 182 7.80 0.26 -2.44
N ALA A 183 6.94 1.26 -2.20
CA ALA A 183 7.33 2.51 -1.57
C ALA A 183 7.81 2.29 -0.13
N ALA A 184 7.13 1.43 0.65
CA ALA A 184 7.57 1.06 1.99
C ALA A 184 8.91 0.32 2.01
N ILE A 185 9.11 -0.64 1.11
CA ILE A 185 10.38 -1.37 0.97
C ILE A 185 11.49 -0.41 0.56
N TYR A 186 11.24 0.48 -0.41
CA TYR A 186 12.20 1.48 -0.84
C TYR A 186 12.60 2.39 0.32
N ALA A 187 11.62 2.97 1.03
CA ALA A 187 11.89 3.88 2.12
C ALA A 187 12.66 3.21 3.27
N ALA A 188 12.30 1.97 3.60
CA ALA A 188 13.03 1.18 4.60
C ALA A 188 14.47 0.88 4.16
N HIS A 189 14.67 0.51 2.90
CA HIS A 189 15.97 0.08 2.40
C HIS A 189 16.95 1.24 2.18
N TYR A 190 16.49 2.31 1.54
CA TYR A 190 17.32 3.44 1.16
C TYR A 190 17.34 4.57 2.20
N GLN A 191 16.51 4.48 3.25
CA GLN A 191 16.38 5.51 4.28
C GLN A 191 16.06 6.89 3.68
N GLN A 192 15.20 6.89 2.66
CA GLN A 192 14.74 8.09 1.94
C GLN A 192 13.22 8.04 1.74
N PRO A 193 12.51 9.18 1.72
CA PRO A 193 11.10 9.18 1.37
C PRO A 193 10.86 8.55 0.00
N CYS A 194 9.73 7.87 -0.17
CA CYS A 194 9.28 7.33 -1.43
C CYS A 194 7.82 7.72 -1.66
N GLY A 195 7.54 8.32 -2.81
CA GLY A 195 6.18 8.56 -3.27
C GLY A 195 5.49 7.27 -3.67
N TRP A 196 4.16 7.28 -3.63
CA TRP A 196 3.35 6.26 -4.25
C TRP A 196 2.15 6.90 -4.93
N LEU A 197 1.73 6.29 -6.05
CA LEU A 197 0.55 6.69 -6.78
C LEU A 197 -0.19 5.45 -7.27
N ALA A 198 -1.49 5.39 -7.01
CA ALA A 198 -2.34 4.28 -7.40
C ALA A 198 -3.77 4.72 -7.74
N ARG A 199 -4.50 3.84 -8.42
CA ARG A 199 -5.97 3.92 -8.44
C ARG A 199 -6.51 3.78 -7.03
N ASP A 200 -7.50 4.60 -6.71
CA ASP A 200 -8.26 4.49 -5.48
C ASP A 200 -9.63 3.88 -5.78
N PRO A 201 -10.08 2.82 -5.10
CA PRO A 201 -11.35 2.15 -5.41
C PRO A 201 -12.60 3.04 -5.30
N LEU A 202 -12.52 4.13 -4.54
CA LEU A 202 -13.63 5.05 -4.30
C LEU A 202 -13.50 6.36 -5.09
N ASN A 203 -12.37 6.58 -5.78
CA ASN A 203 -12.02 7.82 -6.46
C ASN A 203 -11.25 7.54 -7.76
N THR A 204 -10.56 8.54 -8.34
CA THR A 204 -9.74 8.31 -9.54
C THR A 204 -8.35 7.81 -9.16
N LEU A 205 -7.66 8.56 -8.30
CA LEU A 205 -6.31 8.22 -7.83
C LEU A 205 -6.15 8.57 -6.35
N ALA A 206 -5.16 7.96 -5.71
CA ALA A 206 -4.58 8.44 -4.48
C ALA A 206 -3.07 8.60 -4.66
N ILE A 207 -2.52 9.63 -4.02
CA ILE A 207 -1.10 9.96 -4.01
C ILE A 207 -0.66 10.16 -2.56
N GLY A 208 0.52 9.66 -2.21
CA GLY A 208 1.05 9.82 -0.87
C GLY A 208 2.55 9.57 -0.80
N ILE A 209 3.08 9.61 0.42
CA ILE A 209 4.50 9.43 0.69
C ILE A 209 4.67 8.45 1.85
N VAL A 210 5.63 7.54 1.68
CA VAL A 210 6.18 6.73 2.77
C VAL A 210 7.51 7.33 3.18
N LYS A 211 7.71 7.52 4.48
CA LYS A 211 8.97 8.01 5.06
C LYS A 211 9.64 6.88 5.84
N PRO A 212 10.98 6.81 5.87
CA PRO A 212 11.66 5.96 6.85
C PRO A 212 11.28 6.37 8.27
N ASP A 213 11.26 5.42 9.18
CA ASP A 213 11.17 5.73 10.60
C ASP A 213 12.43 6.47 11.02
N GLY A 214 12.24 7.70 11.50
CA GLY A 214 13.31 8.54 12.02
C GLY A 214 13.80 8.05 13.37
N GLN A 215 14.26 6.79 13.48
CA GLN A 215 14.92 6.31 14.69
C GLN A 215 16.42 6.54 14.59
N ARG A 216 16.79 7.71 15.16
CA ARG A 216 17.98 8.03 15.97
C ARG A 216 19.36 7.89 15.32
N GLN A 217 19.93 9.05 14.95
CA GLN A 217 21.31 9.31 15.40
C GLN A 217 21.32 9.53 16.91
#